data_AF-A0A6L7NAE6-F1
#
_entry.id   AF-A0A6L7NAE6-F1
#
_cell.length_a   1.000
_cell.length_b   1.000
_cell.length_c   1.000
_cell.angle_alpha   90.00
_cell.angle_beta   90.00
_cell.angle_gamma   90.00
#
_symmetry.space_group_name_H-M   'P 1'
#
loop_
_entity.id
_entity.type
_entity.pdbx_description
1 polymer ?
#
loop_
_entity_poly.entity_id
_entity_poly.type
_entity_poly.pdbx_seq_one_letter_code
_entity_poly.pdbx_strand_id
1 'polypeptide(L)'
;MRKRRVTVTVDEDLLEEANAAVGDGRARSVSEWVAGAMAQRRVRERRLTVLTELIRDYEATHGVITEDEMAAQAQRDRDAAAVARMAVRQAG
;
A
#
# COMPACT_ATOMS: atom_id res chain seq x y z
N MET A 1 -24.90 1.20 -12.84
CA MET A 1 -23.71 1.73 -13.57
C MET A 1 -23.71 1.19 -14.99
N ARG A 2 -23.38 2.03 -15.98
CA ARG A 2 -23.25 1.60 -17.37
C ARG A 2 -21.89 0.96 -17.59
N LYS A 3 -21.86 -0.30 -18.04
CA LYS A 3 -20.63 -0.97 -18.48
C LYS A 3 -20.42 -0.70 -19.98
N ARG A 4 -19.17 -0.55 -20.42
CA ARG A 4 -18.81 -0.46 -21.84
C ARG A 4 -17.93 -1.66 -22.19
N ARG A 5 -18.12 -2.23 -23.38
CA ARG A 5 -17.30 -3.34 -23.88
C ARG A 5 -15.96 -2.78 -24.35
N VAL A 6 -14.88 -3.46 -23.99
CA VAL A 6 -13.52 -3.16 -24.40
C VAL A 6 -12.89 -4.47 -24.85
N THR A 7 -12.18 -4.45 -25.99
CA THR A 7 -11.34 -5.57 -26.44
C THR A 7 -9.90 -5.25 -26.05
N VAL A 8 -9.24 -6.18 -25.37
CA VAL A 8 -7.85 -6.04 -24.93
C VAL A 8 -7.11 -7.33 -25.22
N THR A 9 -5.83 -7.22 -25.55
CA THR A 9 -4.90 -8.35 -25.55
C THR A 9 -4.29 -8.43 -24.16
N VAL A 10 -4.23 -9.65 -23.62
CA VAL A 10 -3.63 -9.94 -22.31
C VAL A 10 -2.67 -11.11 -22.46
N ASP A 11 -1.74 -11.23 -21.52
CA ASP A 11 -0.87 -12.39 -21.45
C ASP A 11 -1.70 -13.66 -21.19
N GLU A 12 -1.24 -14.78 -21.75
CA GLU A 12 -1.94 -16.07 -21.64
C GLU A 12 -2.11 -16.51 -20.19
N ASP A 13 -1.03 -16.46 -19.40
CA ASP A 13 -1.02 -16.77 -17.97
C ASP A 13 -2.07 -15.95 -17.19
N LEU A 14 -2.25 -14.68 -17.54
CA LEU A 14 -3.23 -13.81 -16.89
C LEU A 14 -4.67 -14.24 -17.19
N LEU A 15 -4.92 -14.71 -18.41
CA LEU A 15 -6.22 -15.25 -18.80
C LEU A 15 -6.49 -16.58 -18.09
N GLU A 16 -5.49 -17.44 -17.94
CA GLU A 16 -5.58 -18.69 -17.19
C GLU A 16 -5.94 -18.43 -15.72
N GLU A 17 -5.26 -17.48 -15.06
CA GLU A 17 -5.58 -17.07 -13.69
C GLU A 17 -7.02 -16.57 -13.54
N ALA A 18 -7.47 -15.76 -14.51
CA ALA A 18 -8.84 -15.25 -14.53
C ALA A 18 -9.87 -16.39 -14.69
N ASN A 19 -9.59 -17.36 -15.55
CA ASN A 19 -10.45 -18.53 -15.75
C ASN A 19 -10.48 -19.42 -14.51
N ALA A 20 -9.33 -19.67 -13.87
CA ALA A 20 -9.25 -20.39 -12.60
C ALA A 20 -10.08 -19.69 -11.51
N ALA A 21 -10.00 -18.36 -11.42
CA ALA A 21 -10.81 -17.59 -10.48
C ALA A 21 -12.32 -17.71 -10.71
N VAL A 22 -12.75 -17.87 -11.97
CA VAL A 22 -14.15 -18.14 -12.29
C VAL A 22 -14.52 -19.59 -11.93
N GLY A 23 -13.65 -20.56 -12.26
CA GLY A 23 -13.85 -21.96 -11.92
C GLY A 23 -13.98 -22.20 -10.40
N ASP A 24 -13.18 -21.49 -9.61
CA ASP A 24 -13.21 -21.54 -8.14
C ASP A 24 -14.40 -20.77 -7.52
N GLY A 25 -15.22 -20.09 -8.33
CA GLY A 25 -16.33 -19.26 -7.86
C GLY A 25 -15.91 -17.94 -7.20
N ARG A 26 -14.63 -17.55 -7.29
CA ARG A 26 -14.11 -16.27 -6.78
C ARG A 26 -14.62 -15.07 -7.61
N ALA A 27 -15.03 -15.30 -8.86
CA ALA A 27 -15.71 -14.33 -9.70
C ALA A 27 -16.76 -15.03 -10.59
N ARG A 28 -17.82 -14.33 -11.01
CA ARG A 28 -18.86 -14.93 -11.89
C ARG A 28 -18.47 -14.91 -13.37
N SER A 29 -17.45 -14.13 -13.74
CA SER A 29 -16.94 -14.02 -15.11
C SER A 29 -15.56 -13.37 -15.13
N VAL A 30 -14.82 -13.57 -16.23
CA VAL A 30 -13.53 -12.87 -16.47
C VAL A 30 -13.72 -11.36 -16.45
N SER A 31 -14.82 -10.84 -17.02
CA SER A 31 -15.11 -9.40 -16.97
C SER A 31 -15.31 -8.86 -15.56
N GLU A 32 -15.92 -9.65 -14.66
CA GLU A 32 -16.05 -9.27 -13.25
C GLU A 32 -14.69 -9.30 -12.55
N TRP A 33 -13.90 -10.34 -12.79
CA TRP A 33 -12.56 -10.47 -12.22
C TRP A 33 -11.66 -9.29 -12.61
N VAL A 34 -11.62 -8.94 -13.91
CA VAL A 34 -10.88 -7.78 -14.42
C VAL A 34 -11.40 -6.47 -13.83
N ALA A 35 -12.73 -6.29 -13.79
CA ALA A 35 -13.32 -5.08 -13.20
C ALA A 35 -12.96 -4.93 -11.71
N GLY A 36 -12.91 -6.04 -10.96
CA GLY A 36 -12.45 -6.08 -9.58
C GLY A 36 -11.00 -5.65 -9.44
N ALA A 37 -10.10 -6.21 -10.25
CA ALA A 37 -8.68 -5.84 -10.25
C ALA A 37 -8.48 -4.35 -10.58
N MET A 38 -9.18 -3.83 -11.59
CA MET A 38 -9.12 -2.41 -11.96
C MET A 38 -9.65 -1.50 -10.84
N ALA A 39 -10.71 -1.90 -10.15
CA ALA A 39 -11.25 -1.14 -9.03
C ALA A 39 -10.26 -1.09 -7.86
N GLN A 40 -9.65 -2.23 -7.51
CA GLN A 40 -8.62 -2.29 -6.47
C GLN A 40 -7.40 -1.43 -6.82
N ARG A 41 -6.92 -1.51 -8.06
CA ARG A 41 -5.83 -0.67 -8.56
C ARG A 41 -6.17 0.82 -8.45
N ARG A 42 -7.37 1.22 -8.88
CA ARG A 42 -7.82 2.61 -8.79
C ARG A 42 -7.84 3.13 -7.35
N VAL A 43 -8.32 2.33 -6.39
CA VAL A 43 -8.32 2.71 -4.98
C VAL A 43 -6.90 2.86 -4.45
N ARG A 44 -6.01 1.92 -4.77
CA ARG A 44 -4.59 1.98 -4.40
C ARG A 44 -3.91 3.22 -4.97
N GLU A 45 -4.05 3.47 -6.27
CA GLU A 45 -3.46 4.64 -6.92
C GLU A 45 -3.99 5.94 -6.32
N ARG A 46 -5.30 6.05 -6.07
CA ARG A 46 -5.88 7.24 -5.44
C ARG A 46 -5.31 7.48 -4.04
N ARG A 47 -5.14 6.43 -3.23
CA ARG A 47 -4.54 6.55 -1.90
C ARG A 47 -3.08 7.00 -1.97
N LEU A 48 -2.31 6.44 -2.90
CA LEU A 48 -0.91 6.83 -3.09
C LEU A 48 -0.79 8.29 -3.52
N THR A 49 -1.63 8.76 -4.44
CA THR A 49 -1.66 10.18 -4.84
C THR A 49 -1.94 11.09 -3.64
N VAL A 50 -2.96 10.77 -2.84
CA VAL A 50 -3.30 11.57 -1.65
C VAL A 50 -2.16 11.55 -0.63
N LEU A 51 -1.51 10.40 -0.42
CA LEU A 51 -0.37 10.31 0.49
C LEU A 51 0.82 11.15 0.01
N THR A 52 1.12 11.13 -1.29
CA THR A 52 2.16 11.97 -1.89
C THR A 52 1.85 13.46 -1.71
N GLU A 53 0.59 13.87 -1.90
CA GLU A 53 0.16 15.26 -1.66
C GLU A 53 0.36 15.66 -0.20
N LEU A 54 -0.08 14.82 0.74
CA LEU A 54 0.08 15.09 2.18
C LEU A 54 1.56 15.19 2.61
N ILE A 55 2.42 14.31 2.09
CA ILE A 55 3.87 14.36 2.36
C ILE A 55 4.43 15.68 1.83
N ARG A 56 4.07 16.05 0.60
CA ARG A 56 4.54 17.30 -0.01
C ARG A 56 4.12 18.54 0.79
N ASP A 57 2.88 18.59 1.26
CA ASP A 57 2.37 19.71 2.06
C ASP A 57 3.08 19.80 3.42
N TYR A 58 3.35 18.65 4.05
CA TYR A 58 4.12 18.57 5.29
C TYR A 58 5.56 19.06 5.07
N GLU A 59 6.25 18.57 4.05
CA GLU A 59 7.63 18.95 3.74
C GLU A 59 7.76 20.42 3.34
N ALA A 60 6.76 20.99 2.67
CA ALA A 60 6.73 22.42 2.37
C ALA A 60 6.66 23.29 3.64
N THR A 61 6.04 22.78 4.71
CA THR A 61 5.87 23.50 5.98
C THR A 61 7.04 23.24 6.94
N HIS A 62 7.58 22.02 6.95
CA HIS A 62 8.51 21.56 7.99
C HIS A 62 9.91 21.23 7.46
N GLY A 63 10.13 21.25 6.14
CA GLY A 63 11.34 20.74 5.52
C GLY A 63 11.27 19.23 5.24
N VAL A 64 12.17 18.77 4.38
CA VAL A 64 12.29 17.34 4.02
C VAL A 64 13.01 16.60 5.15
N ILE A 65 12.44 15.49 5.60
CA ILE A 65 13.10 14.60 6.56
C ILE A 65 14.17 13.80 5.80
N THR A 66 15.43 13.98 6.19
CA THR A 66 16.57 13.29 5.56
C THR A 66 16.83 11.90 6.16
N GLU A 67 17.55 11.05 5.43
CA GLU A 67 17.96 9.73 5.93
C GLU A 67 18.81 9.81 7.20
N ASP A 68 19.71 10.81 7.28
CA ASP A 68 20.55 11.05 8.45
C ASP A 68 19.72 11.44 9.67
N GLU A 69 18.70 12.29 9.49
CA GLU A 69 17.77 12.67 10.56
C GLU A 69 16.94 11.48 11.03
N MET A 70 16.47 10.62 10.12
CA MET A 70 15.78 9.38 10.47
C MET A 70 16.70 8.42 11.23
N ALA A 71 17.95 8.24 10.81
CA ALA A 71 18.92 7.39 11.47
C ALA A 71 19.24 7.90 12.88
N ALA A 72 19.45 9.22 13.03
CA ALA A 72 19.67 9.86 14.32
C ALA A 72 18.46 9.69 15.25
N GLN A 73 17.24 9.85 14.73
CA GLN A 73 16.02 9.64 15.51
C GLN A 73 15.87 8.18 15.94
N ALA A 74 16.08 7.22 15.03
CA ALA A 74 16.01 5.80 15.33
C ALA A 74 17.06 5.36 16.38
N GLN A 75 18.22 6.02 16.43
CA GLN A 75 19.20 5.80 17.50
C GLN A 75 18.69 6.34 18.84
N ARG A 76 18.18 7.59 18.87
CA ARG A 76 17.59 8.18 20.08
C ARG A 76 16.44 7.33 20.64
N ASP A 77 15.58 6.81 19.77
CA ASP A 77 14.46 5.95 20.16
C ASP A 77 14.94 4.62 20.78
N ARG A 78 16.02 4.03 20.24
CA ARG A 78 16.64 2.82 20.80
C ARG A 78 17.25 3.08 22.18
N ASP A 79 17.93 4.22 22.34
CA ASP A 79 18.54 4.61 23.62
C ASP A 79 17.47 4.85 24.69
N ALA A 80 16.40 5.57 24.35
CA ALA A 80 15.25 5.79 25.23
C ALA A 80 14.57 4.47 25.64
N ALA A 81 14.37 3.55 24.68
CA ALA A 81 13.80 2.25 24.97
C ALA A 81 14.70 1.39 25.89
N ALA A 82 16.04 1.50 25.76
CA ALA A 82 16.97 0.81 26.65
C ALA A 82 16.86 1.33 28.09
N VAL A 83 16.82 2.66 28.27
CA VAL A 83 16.63 3.29 29.59
C VAL A 83 15.31 2.85 30.23
N ALA A 84 14.21 2.87 29.48
CA ALA A 84 12.91 2.44 29.98
C ALA A 84 12.90 0.97 30.42
N ARG A 85 13.52 0.06 29.64
CA ARG A 85 13.64 -1.37 30.01
C ARG A 85 14.47 -1.58 31.27
N MET A 86 15.54 -0.82 31.45
CA MET A 86 16.36 -0.89 32.66
C MET A 86 15.59 -0.43 33.90
N ALA A 87 14.82 0.66 33.78
CA ALA A 87 13.99 1.15 34.87
C ALA A 87 12.92 0.13 35.30
N VAL A 88 12.28 -0.55 34.35
CA VAL A 88 11.30 -1.62 34.64
C VAL A 88 11.97 -2.79 35.37
N ARG A 89 13.19 -3.17 34.96
CA ARG A 89 13.94 -4.29 35.60
C ARG A 89 14.38 -3.97 37.03
N GLN A 90 14.58 -2.70 37.38
CA GLN A 90 14.99 -2.30 38.74
C GLN A 90 13.81 -2.12 39.70
N ALA A 91 12.60 -1.99 39.18
CA ALA A 91 11.38 -1.78 39.97
C ALA A 91 10.63 -3.07 40.32
N GLY A 92 11.09 -4.23 39.84
CA GLY A 92 10.55 -5.56 40.17
C GLY A 92 11.60 -6.41 40.88
#